data_AF-A0A221P7Z6-F1
#
_entry.id   AF-A0A221P7Z6-F1
#
_cell.length_a   1.000
_cell.length_b   1.000
_cell.length_c   1.000
_cell.angle_alpha   90.00
_cell.angle_beta   90.00
_cell.angle_gamma   90.00
#
_symmetry.space_group_name_H-M   'P 1'
#
loop_
_entity.id
_entity.type
_entity.pdbx_description
1 polymer ?
#
loop_
_entity_poly.entity_id
_entity_poly.type
_entity_poly.pdbx_seq_one_letter_code
_entity_poly.pdbx_strand_id
1 'polypeptide(L)'
;MLQLDFPGAAELRHQLDRVQVVALWGSNSASVDLRVTDDEPPAPIPDGVVPVTCTVIDEGGELIGEIILWTETGMLSGLEYAWYGDEPPTSLPEADRIVMS
;
A
#
# COMPACT_ATOMS: atom_id res chain seq x y z
N MET A 1 -6.78 0.72 4.47
CA MET A 1 -6.66 -0.56 3.73
C MET A 1 -6.78 -1.80 4.63
N LEU A 2 -5.77 -2.12 5.45
CA LEU A 2 -5.74 -3.37 6.22
C LEU A 2 -6.82 -3.50 7.29
N GLN A 3 -7.54 -2.43 7.64
CA GLN A 3 -8.68 -2.50 8.56
C GLN A 3 -9.88 -3.29 8.02
N LEU A 4 -9.98 -3.49 6.70
CA LEU A 4 -11.00 -4.37 6.11
C LEU A 4 -10.64 -5.83 6.33
N ASP A 5 -11.65 -6.68 6.40
CA ASP A 5 -11.48 -8.12 6.53
C ASP A 5 -11.44 -8.80 5.16
N PHE A 6 -10.34 -9.50 4.90
CA PHE A 6 -10.11 -10.35 3.74
C PHE A 6 -9.13 -11.47 4.14
N PRO A 7 -9.01 -12.56 3.37
CA PRO A 7 -8.06 -13.63 3.68
C PRO A 7 -6.62 -13.11 3.83
N GLY A 8 -6.01 -13.35 4.99
CA GLY A 8 -4.66 -12.86 5.30
C GLY A 8 -4.57 -11.49 5.95
N ALA A 9 -5.69 -10.75 6.11
CA ALA A 9 -5.66 -9.40 6.67
C ALA A 9 -5.13 -9.36 8.11
N ALA A 10 -5.45 -10.36 8.94
CA ALA A 10 -4.99 -10.42 10.33
C ALA A 10 -3.47 -10.59 10.41
N GLU A 11 -2.91 -11.48 9.60
CA GLU A 11 -1.47 -11.72 9.51
C GLU A 11 -0.73 -10.49 8.97
N LEU A 12 -1.24 -9.85 7.91
CA LEU A 12 -0.65 -8.61 7.38
C LEU A 12 -0.69 -7.45 8.40
N ARG A 13 -1.72 -7.37 9.26
CA ARG A 13 -1.74 -6.37 10.35
C ARG A 13 -0.65 -6.62 11.38
N HIS A 14 -0.35 -7.88 11.72
CA HIS A 14 0.72 -8.21 12.67
C HIS A 14 2.11 -7.82 12.16
N GLN A 15 2.30 -7.79 10.83
CA GLN A 15 3.56 -7.36 10.21
C GLN A 15 3.83 -5.85 10.32
N LEU A 16 2.84 -5.02 10.64
CA LEU A 16 2.95 -3.54 10.58
C LEU A 16 4.03 -2.97 11.51
N ASP A 17 4.25 -3.55 12.68
CA ASP A 17 5.29 -3.09 13.61
C ASP A 17 6.69 -3.53 13.19
N ARG A 18 6.79 -4.40 12.17
CA ARG A 18 8.02 -5.05 11.69
C ARG A 18 8.34 -4.70 10.24
N VAL A 19 7.58 -3.80 9.62
CA VAL A 19 7.81 -3.39 8.24
C VAL A 19 8.73 -2.18 8.17
N GLN A 20 9.64 -2.19 7.20
CA GLN A 20 10.55 -1.09 6.91
C GLN A 20 10.48 -0.71 5.44
N VAL A 21 10.59 0.58 5.16
CA VAL A 21 10.86 1.09 3.81
C VAL A 21 12.33 0.83 3.49
N VAL A 22 12.59 0.12 2.39
CA VAL A 22 13.95 -0.31 2.04
C VAL A 22 14.45 0.23 0.71
N ALA A 23 13.55 0.70 -0.15
CA ALA A 23 13.88 1.44 -1.36
C ALA A 23 12.70 2.31 -1.80
N LEU A 24 13.00 3.30 -2.65
CA LEU A 24 12.00 4.00 -3.45
C LEU A 24 11.96 3.37 -4.84
N TRP A 25 10.78 3.31 -5.46
CA TRP A 25 10.65 2.79 -6.83
C TRP A 25 11.31 3.71 -7.89
N GLY A 26 11.62 4.95 -7.51
CA GLY A 26 12.39 5.91 -8.30
C GLY A 26 12.83 7.08 -7.43
N SER A 27 13.78 7.90 -7.91
CA SER A 27 14.41 8.95 -7.10
C SER A 27 13.45 9.97 -6.48
N ASN A 28 12.27 10.16 -7.10
CA ASN A 28 11.21 11.06 -6.62
C ASN A 28 9.86 10.35 -6.48
N SER A 29 9.84 9.02 -6.49
CA SER A 29 8.58 8.28 -6.40
C SER A 29 8.04 8.31 -4.97
N ALA A 30 6.74 8.51 -4.82
CA ALA A 30 6.03 8.26 -3.56
C ALA A 30 5.90 6.75 -3.25
N SER A 31 6.11 5.87 -4.24
CA SER A 31 6.04 4.42 -4.10
C SER A 31 7.32 3.85 -3.49
N VAL A 32 7.16 2.86 -2.61
CA VAL A 32 8.23 2.30 -1.80
C VAL A 32 8.23 0.78 -1.79
N ASP A 33 9.42 0.20 -1.76
CA ASP A 33 9.60 -1.21 -1.42
C ASP A 33 9.59 -1.37 0.10
N LEU A 34 8.89 -2.40 0.55
CA LEU A 34 8.75 -2.77 1.94
C LEU A 34 9.48 -4.07 2.22
N ARG A 35 9.99 -4.21 3.45
CA ARG A 35 10.53 -5.47 3.96
C ARG A 35 10.07 -5.68 5.38
N VAL A 36 9.52 -6.85 5.65
CA VAL A 36 9.24 -7.33 7.02
C VAL A 36 10.55 -7.88 7.60
N THR A 37 11.01 -7.36 8.74
CA THR A 37 12.37 -7.62 9.24
C THR A 37 12.52 -8.78 10.22
N ASP A 38 11.42 -9.42 10.61
CA ASP A 38 11.37 -10.57 11.52
C ASP A 38 10.68 -11.78 10.85
N ASP A 39 10.79 -12.96 11.46
CA ASP A 39 10.10 -14.19 11.05
C ASP A 39 8.58 -14.13 11.38
N GLU A 40 7.89 -13.12 10.85
CA GLU A 40 6.44 -13.05 10.95
C GLU A 40 5.78 -14.20 10.17
N PRO A 41 4.65 -14.74 10.64
CA PRO A 41 3.91 -15.72 9.86
C PRO A 41 3.47 -15.14 8.51
N PRO A 42 3.67 -15.87 7.39
CA PRO A 42 3.19 -15.43 6.09
C PRO A 42 1.66 -15.43 6.09
N ALA A 43 1.06 -14.39 5.53
CA ALA A 43 -0.37 -14.32 5.31
C ALA A 43 -0.79 -15.36 4.25
N PRO A 44 -1.93 -16.06 4.42
CA PRO A 44 -2.49 -16.96 3.42
C PRO A 44 -3.15 -16.18 2.26
N ILE A 45 -2.37 -15.38 1.55
CA ILE A 45 -2.79 -14.52 0.44
C ILE A 45 -1.85 -14.74 -0.76
N PRO A 46 -2.35 -14.66 -2.01
CA PRO A 46 -1.48 -14.73 -3.19
C PRO A 46 -0.48 -13.57 -3.27
N ASP A 47 0.57 -13.77 -4.06
CA ASP A 47 1.46 -12.68 -4.45
C ASP A 47 0.73 -11.66 -5.33
N GLY A 48 1.10 -10.39 -5.18
CA GLY A 48 0.52 -9.29 -5.95
C GLY A 48 -0.27 -8.31 -5.08
N VAL A 49 -1.32 -7.72 -5.67
CA VAL A 49 -2.11 -6.67 -5.03
C VAL A 49 -3.06 -7.24 -3.98
N VAL A 50 -3.04 -6.67 -2.77
CA VAL A 50 -4.03 -6.94 -1.72
C VAL A 50 -5.44 -6.60 -2.25
N PRO A 51 -6.47 -7.44 -2.00
CA PRO A 51 -7.81 -7.29 -2.58
C PRO A 51 -8.63 -6.18 -1.90
N VAL A 52 -8.09 -4.97 -1.85
CA VAL A 52 -8.74 -3.77 -1.33
C VAL A 52 -8.47 -2.62 -2.28
N THR A 53 -9.54 -1.98 -2.76
CA THR A 53 -9.42 -0.77 -3.56
C THR A 53 -9.33 0.44 -2.64
N CYS A 54 -8.24 1.19 -2.73
CA CYS A 54 -8.08 2.49 -2.07
C CYS A 54 -7.86 3.55 -3.15
N THR A 55 -8.83 4.43 -3.32
CA THR A 55 -8.75 5.57 -4.24
C THR A 55 -8.28 6.83 -3.53
N VAL A 56 -7.61 7.71 -4.24
CA VAL A 56 -7.16 9.02 -3.73
C VAL A 56 -7.98 10.11 -4.39
N ILE A 57 -8.54 10.99 -3.56
CA ILE A 57 -9.31 12.15 -4.02
C ILE A 57 -8.62 13.47 -3.68
N ASP A 58 -8.84 14.49 -4.50
CA ASP A 58 -8.37 15.86 -4.23
C ASP A 58 -9.30 16.61 -3.24
N GLU A 59 -9.13 17.93 -3.15
CA GLU A 59 -9.99 18.79 -2.32
C GLU A 59 -11.42 18.92 -2.83
N GLY A 60 -11.62 18.81 -4.14
CA GLY A 60 -12.93 18.83 -4.80
C GLY A 60 -13.65 17.49 -4.78
N GLY A 61 -12.98 16.41 -4.34
CA GLY A 61 -13.49 15.04 -4.39
C GLY A 61 -13.27 14.36 -5.74
N GLU A 62 -12.44 14.94 -6.62
CA GLU A 62 -12.05 14.34 -7.89
C GLU A 62 -11.05 13.21 -7.67
N LEU A 63 -11.20 12.12 -8.42
CA LEU A 63 -10.33 10.95 -8.36
C LEU A 63 -8.98 11.26 -9.04
N ILE A 64 -7.90 11.23 -8.26
CA ILE A 64 -6.54 11.57 -8.72
C ILE A 64 -5.55 10.41 -8.63
N GLY A 65 -5.98 9.25 -8.17
CA GLY A 65 -5.13 8.05 -8.14
C GLY A 65 -5.59 6.98 -7.17
N GLU A 66 -4.68 6.10 -6.80
CA GLU A 66 -4.90 4.92 -5.98
C GLU A 66 -3.71 4.63 -5.06
N ILE A 67 -3.99 4.09 -3.88
CA ILE A 67 -2.97 3.49 -3.00
C ILE A 67 -3.09 1.98 -3.08
N ILE A 68 -2.02 1.34 -3.55
CA ILE A 68 -1.97 -0.09 -3.81
C ILE A 68 -0.96 -0.72 -2.85
N LEU A 69 -1.37 -1.78 -2.16
CA LEU A 69 -0.49 -2.54 -1.27
C LEU A 69 -0.15 -3.87 -1.92
N TRP A 70 1.13 -4.19 -1.93
CA TRP A 70 1.69 -5.36 -2.56
C TRP A 70 2.13 -6.38 -1.52
N THR A 71 1.92 -7.65 -1.84
CA THR A 71 2.42 -8.80 -1.08
C THR A 71 3.31 -9.70 -1.92
N GLU A 72 4.34 -10.27 -1.30
CA GLU A 72 5.21 -11.30 -1.86
C GLU A 72 5.48 -12.36 -0.80
N THR A 73 5.24 -13.63 -1.12
CA THR A 73 5.36 -14.78 -0.21
C THR A 73 4.58 -14.62 1.10
N GLY A 74 3.42 -13.96 1.04
CA GLY A 74 2.59 -13.66 2.21
C GLY A 74 3.10 -12.53 3.11
N MET A 75 4.11 -11.77 2.66
CA MET A 75 4.68 -10.62 3.38
C MET A 75 4.33 -9.31 2.67
N LEU A 76 4.18 -8.23 3.43
CA LEU A 76 4.14 -6.86 2.88
C LEU A 76 5.43 -6.57 2.09
N SER A 77 5.30 -6.23 0.81
CA SER A 77 6.44 -6.08 -0.11
C SER A 77 6.53 -4.71 -0.77
N GLY A 78 5.43 -3.96 -0.87
CA GLY A 78 5.46 -2.63 -1.47
C GLY A 78 4.21 -1.82 -1.19
N LEU A 79 4.37 -0.50 -1.16
CA LEU A 79 3.26 0.46 -1.14
C LEU A 79 3.42 1.37 -2.35
N GLU A 80 2.45 1.35 -3.23
CA GLU A 80 2.43 2.11 -4.46
C GLU A 80 1.40 3.23 -4.39
N TYR A 81 1.79 4.39 -4.91
CA TYR A 81 0.87 5.44 -5.28
C TYR A 81 0.78 5.52 -6.81
N ALA A 82 -0.25 4.90 -7.38
CA ALA A 82 -0.61 5.06 -8.78
C ALA A 82 -1.40 6.38 -8.93
N TRP A 83 -1.00 7.24 -9.87
CA TRP A 83 -1.60 8.57 -10.02
C TRP A 83 -2.25 8.73 -11.38
N TYR A 84 -3.22 9.64 -11.43
CA TYR A 84 -3.86 10.07 -12.67
C TYR A 84 -3.42 11.51 -12.96
N GLY A 85 -2.94 11.76 -14.18
CA GLY A 85 -2.45 13.07 -14.61
C GLY A 85 -0.98 13.05 -15.03
N ASP A 86 -0.47 14.23 -15.38
CA ASP A 86 0.83 14.36 -16.04
C ASP A 86 2.01 14.38 -15.07
N GLU A 87 1.81 14.86 -13.83
CA GLU A 87 2.85 15.00 -12.82
C GLU A 87 2.74 13.90 -11.75
N PRO A 88 3.82 13.13 -11.50
CA PRO A 88 3.80 12.11 -10.47
C PRO A 88 3.84 12.71 -9.06
N PRO A 89 3.18 12.07 -8.08
CA PRO A 89 3.26 12.48 -6.68
C PRO A 89 4.66 12.22 -6.12
N THR A 90 5.12 13.14 -5.29
CA THR A 90 6.42 13.06 -4.57
C THR A 90 6.27 12.69 -3.10
N SER A 91 5.03 12.57 -2.62
CA SER A 91 4.69 12.13 -1.26
C SER A 91 3.38 11.34 -1.28
N LEU A 92 3.17 10.52 -0.26
CA LEU A 92 1.90 9.84 -0.05
C LEU A 92 0.80 10.87 0.28
N PRO A 93 -0.46 10.60 -0.09
CA PRO A 93 -1.56 11.49 0.25
C PRO A 93 -1.84 11.44 1.75
N GLU A 94 -2.45 12.50 2.26
CA GLU A 94 -3.02 12.49 3.61
C GLU A 94 -4.08 11.39 3.74
N ALA A 95 -4.18 10.77 4.91
CA ALA A 95 -5.05 9.60 5.10
C ALA A 95 -6.54 9.90 4.88
N ASP A 96 -6.97 11.15 5.09
CA ASP A 96 -8.34 11.62 4.86
C ASP A 96 -8.68 11.81 3.37
N ARG A 97 -7.67 11.78 2.49
CA ARG A 97 -7.82 11.77 1.03
C ARG A 97 -7.97 10.37 0.45
N ILE A 98 -7.85 9.32 1.27
CA ILE A 98 -7.97 7.93 0.83
C ILE A 98 -9.38 7.42 1.08
N VAL A 99 -10.09 7.08 0.01
CA VAL A 99 -11.43 6.50 0.06
C VAL A 99 -11.37 5.01 -0.26
N MET A 100 -11.92 4.22 0.64
CA MET A 100 -11.96 2.75 0.54
C MET A 100 -13.34 2.32 0.03
N SER A 101 -13.38 1.42 -0.95
CA SER A 101 -14.61 0.91 -1.57
C SER A 101 -14.70 -0.60 -1.52
#